data_AF-A0A950TL62-F1
#
_entry.id   AF-A0A950TL62-F1
#
_cell.length_a   1.000
_cell.length_b   1.000
_cell.length_c   1.000
_cell.angle_alpha   90.00
_cell.angle_beta   90.00
_cell.angle_gamma   90.00
#
_symmetry.space_group_name_H-M   'P 1'
#
loop_
_entity.id
_entity.type
_entity.pdbx_description
1 polymer ?
#
loop_
_entity_poly.entity_id
_entity_poly.type
_entity_poly.pdbx_seq_one_letter_code
_entity_poly.pdbx_strand_id
1 'polypeptide(L)'
;MKRSLAAAILLVLSAVAAAAQTAPDAADLTKMLNDFLAGASKNDPAAHDRFWADDLIYTRSSGVRTNKAEIMKSVRSAPAPKPDDAITVYSAEDILIQQYGDTAIVAFRLVIDTTNKDGTKKTGNNLNTGVFLRRKGVWQVVAWQSTVVPDAKSEAVAPTPKSDPKPVVQAQTSADKPAKSDGQHTYLKGSRGGCYYLNATGGKVYVDHKYCQ
;
A
#
# COMPACT_ATOMS: atom_id res chain seq x y z
N MET A 1 -17.39 -17.11 -47.54
CA MET A 1 -16.14 -17.60 -46.90
C MET A 1 -15.39 -16.51 -46.15
N LYS A 2 -14.88 -15.44 -46.80
CA LYS A 2 -14.13 -14.36 -46.12
C LYS A 2 -14.94 -13.59 -45.03
N ARG A 3 -16.23 -13.32 -45.29
CA ARG A 3 -17.14 -12.68 -44.31
C ARG A 3 -17.47 -13.60 -43.12
N SER A 4 -17.53 -14.90 -43.35
CA SER A 4 -17.78 -15.93 -42.34
C SER A 4 -16.57 -16.14 -41.43
N LEU A 5 -15.34 -16.06 -41.98
CA LEU A 5 -14.11 -16.09 -41.18
C LEU A 5 -13.95 -14.86 -40.29
N ALA A 6 -14.27 -13.65 -40.78
CA ALA A 6 -14.16 -12.42 -40.00
C ALA A 6 -15.11 -12.39 -38.79
N ALA A 7 -16.34 -12.89 -38.95
CA ALA A 7 -17.31 -13.01 -37.86
C ALA A 7 -16.88 -14.04 -36.80
N ALA A 8 -16.29 -15.17 -37.22
CA ALA A 8 -15.76 -16.17 -36.30
C ALA A 8 -14.56 -15.64 -35.50
N ILE A 9 -13.68 -14.85 -36.12
CA ILE A 9 -12.52 -14.24 -35.44
C ILE A 9 -12.98 -13.19 -34.41
N LEU A 10 -13.99 -12.36 -34.72
CA LEU A 10 -14.56 -11.40 -33.76
C LEU A 10 -15.23 -12.08 -32.56
N LEU A 11 -15.94 -13.20 -32.77
CA LEU A 11 -16.58 -13.97 -31.70
C LEU A 11 -15.56 -14.61 -30.76
N VAL A 12 -14.46 -15.14 -31.29
CA VAL A 12 -13.37 -15.72 -30.48
C VAL A 12 -12.65 -14.63 -29.67
N LEU A 13 -12.37 -13.47 -30.26
CA LEU A 13 -11.74 -12.33 -29.56
C LEU A 13 -12.62 -11.74 -28.43
N SER A 14 -13.94 -11.78 -28.58
CA SER A 14 -14.87 -11.30 -27.55
C SER A 14 -14.96 -12.25 -26.35
N ALA A 15 -14.86 -13.56 -26.57
CA ALA A 15 -14.91 -14.56 -25.52
C ALA A 15 -13.65 -14.58 -24.63
N VAL A 16 -12.46 -14.35 -25.20
CA VAL A 16 -11.22 -14.23 -24.40
C VAL A 16 -11.17 -12.97 -23.55
N ALA A 17 -11.77 -11.87 -23.99
CA ALA A 17 -11.85 -10.63 -23.20
C ALA A 17 -12.77 -10.77 -21.98
N ALA A 18 -13.89 -11.49 -22.10
CA ALA A 18 -14.80 -11.73 -20.97
C ALA A 18 -14.21 -12.68 -19.91
N ALA A 19 -13.33 -13.60 -20.31
CA ALA A 19 -12.63 -14.50 -19.39
C ALA A 19 -11.50 -13.80 -18.59
N ALA A 20 -11.03 -12.62 -19.02
CA ALA A 20 -9.97 -11.89 -18.35
C ALA A 20 -10.43 -11.12 -17.10
N GLN A 21 -11.73 -11.12 -16.80
CA GLN A 21 -12.33 -10.30 -15.76
C GLN A 21 -13.24 -11.09 -14.82
N THR A 22 -12.90 -12.36 -14.59
CA THR A 22 -13.57 -13.18 -13.57
C THR A 22 -12.56 -13.53 -12.47
N ALA A 23 -12.98 -13.32 -11.21
CA ALA A 23 -12.28 -13.81 -10.03
C ALA A 23 -13.03 -15.04 -9.50
N PRO A 24 -12.79 -16.24 -10.07
CA PRO A 24 -13.58 -17.43 -9.75
C PRO A 24 -13.54 -17.80 -8.26
N ASP A 25 -12.44 -17.50 -7.57
CA ASP A 25 -12.28 -17.78 -6.13
C ASP A 25 -12.61 -16.56 -5.25
N ALA A 26 -13.31 -15.54 -5.77
CA ALA A 26 -13.60 -14.30 -5.04
C ALA A 26 -14.34 -14.53 -3.72
N ALA A 27 -15.29 -15.48 -3.69
CA ALA A 27 -16.03 -15.81 -2.47
C ALA A 27 -15.11 -16.42 -1.40
N ASP A 28 -14.22 -17.33 -1.80
CA ASP A 28 -13.27 -17.98 -0.89
C ASP A 28 -12.22 -16.99 -0.38
N LEU A 29 -11.69 -16.12 -1.24
CA LEU A 29 -10.74 -15.07 -0.87
C LEU A 29 -11.38 -14.04 0.07
N THR A 30 -12.64 -13.66 -0.18
CA THR A 30 -13.41 -12.76 0.71
C THR A 30 -13.64 -13.41 2.07
N LYS A 31 -14.03 -14.69 2.09
CA LYS A 31 -14.22 -15.43 3.33
C LYS A 31 -12.90 -15.54 4.10
N MET A 32 -11.82 -15.89 3.44
CA MET A 32 -10.49 -16.00 4.03
C MET A 32 -10.02 -14.67 4.65
N LEU A 33 -10.27 -13.54 3.97
CA LEU A 33 -9.99 -12.21 4.51
C LEU A 33 -10.81 -11.93 5.78
N ASN A 34 -12.12 -12.16 5.75
CA ASN A 34 -12.99 -11.89 6.89
C ASN A 34 -12.67 -12.79 8.10
N ASP A 35 -12.42 -14.08 7.86
CA ASP A 35 -11.97 -15.02 8.89
C ASP A 35 -10.66 -14.54 9.52
N PHE A 36 -9.71 -14.09 8.71
CA PHE A 36 -8.44 -13.55 9.17
C PHE A 36 -8.63 -12.29 10.04
N LEU A 37 -9.43 -11.32 9.61
CA LEU A 37 -9.68 -10.10 10.38
C LEU A 37 -10.39 -10.38 11.72
N ALA A 38 -11.32 -11.34 11.73
CA ALA A 38 -11.96 -11.79 12.96
C ALA A 38 -10.96 -12.46 13.93
N GLY A 39 -10.02 -13.26 13.41
CA GLY A 39 -8.93 -13.85 14.20
C GLY A 39 -7.92 -12.80 14.70
N ALA A 40 -7.52 -11.87 13.84
CA ALA A 40 -6.61 -10.78 14.18
C ALA A 40 -7.20 -9.86 15.27
N SER A 41 -8.52 -9.64 15.26
CA SER A 41 -9.23 -8.89 16.32
C SER A 41 -9.12 -9.55 17.70
N LYS A 42 -8.78 -10.85 17.74
CA LYS A 42 -8.61 -11.64 18.96
C LYS A 42 -7.14 -12.01 19.21
N ASN A 43 -6.21 -11.49 18.40
CA ASN A 43 -4.80 -11.86 18.38
C ASN A 43 -4.60 -13.40 18.26
N ASP A 44 -5.39 -14.06 17.40
CA ASP A 44 -5.35 -15.52 17.21
C ASP A 44 -4.12 -15.98 16.39
N PRO A 45 -3.17 -16.72 16.99
CA PRO A 45 -2.00 -17.21 16.26
C PRO A 45 -2.34 -18.15 15.10
N ALA A 46 -3.40 -18.96 15.19
CA ALA A 46 -3.75 -19.91 14.13
C ALA A 46 -4.30 -19.19 12.89
N ALA A 47 -5.08 -18.13 13.10
CA ALA A 47 -5.56 -17.28 12.01
C ALA A 47 -4.40 -16.62 11.26
N HIS A 48 -3.43 -16.05 11.98
CA HIS A 48 -2.23 -15.48 11.37
C HIS A 48 -1.38 -16.52 10.64
N ASP A 49 -1.17 -17.70 11.24
CA ASP A 49 -0.32 -18.75 10.65
C ASP A 49 -0.87 -19.30 9.33
N ARG A 50 -2.20 -19.48 9.26
CA ARG A 50 -2.89 -19.93 8.05
C ARG A 50 -2.90 -18.85 6.96
N PHE A 51 -3.08 -17.59 7.33
CA PHE A 51 -3.28 -16.50 6.38
C PHE A 51 -1.97 -16.07 5.70
N TRP A 52 -0.88 -16.01 6.45
CA TRP A 52 0.43 -15.57 5.97
C TRP A 52 1.22 -16.71 5.33
N ALA A 53 1.77 -16.46 4.13
CA ALA A 53 2.80 -17.32 3.56
C ALA A 53 4.15 -17.10 4.29
N ASP A 54 5.02 -18.11 4.27
CA ASP A 54 6.33 -18.03 4.95
C ASP A 54 7.27 -16.99 4.32
N ASP A 55 7.07 -16.69 3.04
CA ASP A 55 7.79 -15.67 2.26
C ASP A 55 7.09 -14.30 2.21
N LEU A 56 6.18 -14.04 3.17
CA LEU A 56 5.45 -12.77 3.27
C LEU A 56 6.38 -11.55 3.31
N ILE A 57 6.10 -10.58 2.43
CA ILE A 57 6.59 -9.19 2.53
C ILE A 57 5.42 -8.31 2.97
N TYR A 58 5.43 -7.82 4.21
CA TYR A 58 4.41 -6.89 4.69
C TYR A 58 5.02 -5.50 4.95
N THR A 59 4.57 -4.50 4.20
CA THR A 59 4.77 -3.08 4.51
C THR A 59 3.61 -2.53 5.35
N ARG A 60 3.88 -2.25 6.62
CA ARG A 60 2.90 -1.64 7.54
C ARG A 60 2.56 -0.22 7.12
N SER A 61 1.46 0.32 7.66
CA SER A 61 1.06 1.72 7.44
C SER A 61 2.08 2.76 7.93
N SER A 62 3.01 2.36 8.80
CA SER A 62 4.16 3.15 9.22
C SER A 62 5.32 3.17 8.20
N GLY A 63 5.24 2.42 7.10
CA GLY A 63 6.32 2.25 6.13
C GLY A 63 7.38 1.22 6.52
N VAL A 64 7.26 0.58 7.70
CA VAL A 64 8.18 -0.46 8.16
C VAL A 64 7.82 -1.80 7.52
N ARG A 65 8.85 -2.50 7.01
CA ARG A 65 8.72 -3.86 6.50
C ARG A 65 8.85 -4.90 7.63
N THR A 66 8.08 -5.97 7.52
CA THR A 66 8.10 -7.13 8.42
C THR A 66 7.79 -8.41 7.63
N ASN A 67 7.99 -9.56 8.26
CA ASN A 67 7.71 -10.89 7.69
C ASN A 67 6.83 -11.73 8.62
N LYS A 68 6.41 -12.93 8.16
CA LYS A 68 5.58 -13.84 8.95
C LYS A 68 6.23 -14.22 10.29
N ALA A 69 7.52 -14.56 10.31
CA ALA A 69 8.18 -15.02 11.53
C ALA A 69 8.16 -13.95 12.65
N GLU A 70 8.42 -12.69 12.29
CA GLU A 70 8.34 -11.56 13.22
C GLU A 70 6.90 -11.29 13.70
N ILE A 71 5.93 -11.34 12.79
CA ILE A 71 4.51 -11.21 13.16
C ILE A 71 4.12 -12.31 14.14
N MET A 72 4.45 -13.57 13.82
CA MET A 72 4.11 -14.72 14.66
C MET A 72 4.79 -14.66 16.03
N LYS A 73 6.04 -14.20 16.09
CA LYS A 73 6.73 -13.93 17.36
C LYS A 73 5.94 -12.92 18.19
N SER A 74 5.57 -11.79 17.60
CA SER A 74 4.79 -10.74 18.29
C SER A 74 3.42 -11.22 18.77
N VAL A 75 2.69 -11.94 17.92
CA VAL A 75 1.35 -12.47 18.24
C VAL A 75 1.43 -13.46 19.40
N ARG A 76 2.41 -14.37 19.39
CA ARG A 76 2.59 -15.40 20.42
C ARG A 76 3.16 -14.85 21.74
N SER A 77 3.91 -13.76 21.69
CA SER A 77 4.48 -13.11 22.89
C SER A 77 3.56 -12.04 23.50
N ALA A 78 2.42 -11.73 22.86
CA ALA A 78 1.49 -10.74 23.38
C ALA A 78 0.96 -11.19 24.75
N PRO A 79 0.89 -10.29 25.74
CA PRO A 79 0.26 -10.61 27.02
C PRO A 79 -1.22 -10.93 26.80
N ALA A 80 -1.79 -11.75 27.69
CA ALA A 80 -3.22 -12.00 27.69
C ALA A 80 -3.98 -10.66 27.86
N PRO A 81 -5.09 -10.45 27.13
CA PRO A 81 -5.91 -9.25 27.30
C PRO A 81 -6.39 -9.12 28.73
N LYS A 82 -6.31 -7.91 29.27
CA LYS A 82 -6.89 -7.56 30.57
C LYS A 82 -8.32 -7.08 30.40
N PRO A 83 -9.17 -7.19 31.44
CA PRO A 83 -10.55 -6.72 31.39
C PRO A 83 -10.70 -5.22 31.03
N ASP A 84 -9.65 -4.43 31.23
CA ASP A 84 -9.66 -3.00 30.99
C ASP A 84 -8.84 -2.54 29.78
N ASP A 85 -8.29 -3.48 29.00
CA ASP A 85 -7.67 -3.16 27.72
C ASP A 85 -8.74 -2.69 26.72
N ALA A 86 -8.35 -1.78 25.82
CA ALA A 86 -9.23 -1.39 24.72
C ALA A 86 -9.50 -2.57 23.79
N ILE A 87 -10.74 -2.69 23.31
CA ILE A 87 -11.13 -3.73 22.36
C ILE A 87 -11.04 -3.14 20.96
N THR A 88 -10.17 -3.72 20.12
CA THR A 88 -10.06 -3.36 18.71
C THR A 88 -10.63 -4.47 17.83
N VAL A 89 -11.58 -4.11 16.97
CA VAL A 89 -12.21 -4.99 15.99
C VAL A 89 -11.85 -4.54 14.59
N TYR A 90 -11.45 -5.49 13.76
CA TYR A 90 -11.12 -5.29 12.36
C TYR A 90 -12.21 -5.86 11.45
N SER A 91 -12.60 -5.08 10.44
CA SER A 91 -13.50 -5.53 9.37
C SER A 91 -13.06 -4.97 8.02
N ALA A 92 -13.59 -5.55 6.95
CA ALA A 92 -13.31 -5.15 5.58
C ALA A 92 -14.57 -4.59 4.92
N GLU A 93 -14.40 -3.47 4.22
CA GLU A 93 -15.38 -2.88 3.32
C GLU A 93 -14.77 -2.68 1.93
N ASP A 94 -15.59 -2.43 0.92
CA ASP A 94 -15.15 -2.08 -0.43
C ASP A 94 -14.14 -3.08 -1.03
N ILE A 95 -14.41 -4.39 -0.85
CA ILE A 95 -13.50 -5.46 -1.28
C ILE A 95 -13.51 -5.58 -2.81
N LEU A 96 -12.32 -5.44 -3.40
CA LEU A 96 -12.04 -5.58 -4.83
C LEU A 96 -11.06 -6.74 -5.03
N ILE A 97 -11.40 -7.66 -5.94
CA ILE A 97 -10.59 -8.84 -6.21
C ILE A 97 -10.27 -8.92 -7.71
N GLN A 98 -8.98 -9.08 -8.02
CA GLN A 98 -8.50 -9.43 -9.36
C GLN A 98 -7.75 -10.76 -9.26
N GLN A 99 -8.14 -11.75 -10.06
CA GLN A 99 -7.52 -13.07 -10.03
C GLN A 99 -6.83 -13.37 -11.37
N TYR A 100 -5.63 -13.93 -11.27
CA TYR A 100 -4.74 -14.30 -12.36
C TYR A 100 -4.25 -15.73 -12.14
N GLY A 101 -5.08 -16.70 -12.53
CA GLY A 101 -4.81 -18.12 -12.27
C GLY A 101 -4.65 -18.41 -10.77
N ASP A 102 -3.44 -18.78 -10.36
CA ASP A 102 -3.06 -19.07 -8.97
C ASP A 102 -2.58 -17.83 -8.19
N THR A 103 -2.72 -16.62 -8.73
CA THR A 103 -2.45 -15.36 -8.01
C THR A 103 -3.72 -14.54 -7.89
N ALA A 104 -3.92 -13.84 -6.78
CA ALA A 104 -5.00 -12.87 -6.65
C ALA A 104 -4.53 -11.59 -5.94
N ILE A 105 -5.08 -10.46 -6.33
CA ILE A 105 -4.91 -9.17 -5.66
C ILE A 105 -6.24 -8.85 -4.99
N VAL A 106 -6.19 -8.64 -3.67
CA VAL A 106 -7.35 -8.24 -2.86
C VAL A 106 -7.07 -6.86 -2.30
N ALA A 107 -7.82 -5.86 -2.76
CA ALA A 107 -7.78 -4.51 -2.22
C ALA A 107 -9.07 -4.23 -1.46
N PHE A 108 -8.99 -3.57 -0.31
CA PHE A 108 -10.17 -3.29 0.52
C PHE A 108 -9.89 -2.14 1.49
N ARG A 109 -10.95 -1.54 2.03
CA ARG A 109 -10.88 -0.64 3.17
C ARG A 109 -10.93 -1.46 4.46
N LEU A 110 -9.86 -1.43 5.24
CA LEU A 110 -9.83 -1.93 6.60
C LEU A 110 -10.45 -0.89 7.52
N VAL A 111 -11.47 -1.30 8.26
CA VAL A 111 -12.07 -0.52 9.33
C VAL A 111 -11.53 -1.03 10.66
N ILE A 112 -11.16 -0.10 11.53
CA ILE A 112 -10.52 -0.35 12.82
C ILE A 112 -11.39 0.30 13.89
N ASP A 113 -12.32 -0.45 14.47
CA ASP A 113 -13.17 0.04 15.54
C ASP A 113 -12.54 -0.28 16.90
N THR A 114 -12.20 0.76 17.65
CA THR A 114 -11.65 0.64 19.00
C THR A 114 -12.64 1.16 20.03
N THR A 115 -12.99 0.33 21.00
CA THR A 115 -13.78 0.71 22.17
C THR A 115 -12.86 0.76 23.39
N ASN A 116 -12.69 1.93 23.99
CA ASN A 116 -11.89 2.12 25.19
C ASN A 116 -12.66 1.69 26.44
N LYS A 117 -11.95 1.57 27.57
CA LYS A 117 -12.52 1.22 28.88
C LYS A 117 -13.67 2.15 29.32
N ASP A 118 -13.58 3.44 28.98
CA ASP A 118 -14.59 4.45 29.30
C ASP A 118 -15.82 4.40 28.37
N GLY A 119 -15.88 3.44 27.45
CA GLY A 119 -16.93 3.27 26.46
C GLY A 119 -16.80 4.17 25.24
N THR A 120 -15.79 5.05 25.17
CA THR A 120 -15.55 5.87 23.99
C THR A 120 -15.16 5.00 22.80
N LYS A 121 -15.73 5.31 21.63
CA LYS A 121 -15.48 4.60 20.38
C LYS A 121 -14.69 5.47 19.42
N LYS A 122 -13.70 4.87 18.77
CA LYS A 122 -12.93 5.49 17.69
C LYS A 122 -12.89 4.53 16.50
N THR A 123 -13.16 5.06 15.32
CA THR A 123 -13.01 4.32 14.07
C THR A 123 -11.81 4.88 13.31
N GLY A 124 -10.88 4.02 12.92
CA GLY A 124 -9.81 4.31 11.97
C GLY A 124 -10.05 3.59 10.65
N ASN A 125 -9.45 4.10 9.57
CA ASN A 125 -9.54 3.49 8.25
C ASN A 125 -8.15 3.39 7.60
N ASN A 126 -7.88 2.24 6.97
CA ASN A 126 -6.73 2.06 6.10
C ASN A 126 -7.17 1.48 4.75
N LEU A 127 -6.51 1.84 3.66
CA LEU A 127 -6.57 1.08 2.41
C LEU A 127 -5.53 -0.03 2.46
N ASN A 128 -5.95 -1.27 2.25
CA ASN A 128 -5.07 -2.42 2.24
C ASN A 128 -5.05 -3.08 0.87
N THR A 129 -3.90 -3.65 0.51
CA THR A 129 -3.74 -4.48 -0.68
C THR A 129 -2.93 -5.70 -0.32
N GLY A 130 -3.53 -6.88 -0.49
CA GLY A 130 -2.89 -8.17 -0.34
C GLY A 130 -2.69 -8.86 -1.69
N VAL A 131 -1.52 -9.45 -1.89
CA VAL A 131 -1.25 -10.39 -2.99
C VAL A 131 -1.27 -11.79 -2.42
N PHE A 132 -2.19 -12.61 -2.94
CA PHE A 132 -2.39 -14.00 -2.58
C PHE A 132 -1.79 -14.89 -3.65
N LEU A 133 -1.14 -15.96 -3.22
CA LEU A 133 -0.63 -17.01 -4.10
C LEU A 133 -1.18 -18.35 -3.64
N ARG A 134 -1.74 -19.12 -4.58
CA ARG A 134 -2.21 -20.48 -4.32
C ARG A 134 -1.08 -21.46 -4.53
N ARG A 135 -0.74 -22.21 -3.48
CA ARG A 135 0.25 -23.31 -3.54
C ARG A 135 -0.41 -24.59 -3.05
N LYS A 136 -0.36 -25.65 -3.86
CA LYS A 136 -0.95 -26.96 -3.51
C LYS A 136 -2.43 -26.85 -3.10
N GLY A 137 -3.18 -26.00 -3.81
CA GLY A 137 -4.61 -25.75 -3.54
C GLY A 137 -4.91 -24.82 -2.37
N VAL A 138 -3.90 -24.29 -1.67
CA VAL A 138 -4.08 -23.41 -0.52
C VAL A 138 -3.67 -21.98 -0.88
N TRP A 139 -4.59 -21.03 -0.71
CA TRP A 139 -4.32 -19.61 -0.79
C TRP A 139 -3.58 -19.13 0.46
N GLN A 140 -2.54 -18.32 0.27
CA GLN A 140 -1.85 -17.59 1.35
C GLN A 140 -1.37 -16.23 0.83
N VAL A 141 -1.24 -15.26 1.71
CA VAL A 141 -0.74 -13.92 1.36
C VAL A 141 0.78 -13.91 1.32
N VAL A 142 1.33 -13.51 0.17
CA VAL A 142 2.77 -13.36 -0.06
C VAL A 142 3.23 -11.90 -0.02
N ALA A 143 2.32 -10.94 -0.23
CA ALA A 143 2.61 -9.52 -0.02
C ALA A 143 1.41 -8.81 0.59
N TRP A 144 1.67 -7.85 1.49
CA TRP A 144 0.63 -7.01 2.06
C TRP A 144 1.12 -5.58 2.20
N GLN A 145 0.26 -4.61 1.92
CA GLN A 145 0.51 -3.21 2.19
C GLN A 145 -0.72 -2.56 2.82
N SER A 146 -0.47 -1.66 3.76
CA SER A 146 -1.49 -0.85 4.41
C SER A 146 -1.15 0.63 4.28
N THR A 147 -2.13 1.47 3.98
CA THR A 147 -1.99 2.93 3.88
C THR A 147 -3.06 3.58 4.77
N VAL A 148 -2.66 4.49 5.66
CA VAL A 148 -3.62 5.22 6.51
C VAL A 148 -4.52 6.09 5.62
N VAL A 149 -5.83 6.04 5.86
CA VAL A 149 -6.76 7.04 5.33
C VAL A 149 -6.84 8.15 6.37
N PRO A 150 -6.40 9.38 6.05
CA PRO A 150 -6.52 10.50 6.97
C PRO A 150 -7.99 10.78 7.32
N ASP A 151 -8.26 11.24 8.53
CA ASP A 151 -9.59 11.76 8.87
C ASP A 151 -9.93 12.91 7.91
N ALA A 152 -11.20 13.06 7.50
CA ALA A 152 -11.61 14.09 6.52
C ALA A 152 -11.21 15.53 6.90
N LYS A 153 -10.94 15.81 8.18
CA LYS A 153 -10.39 17.10 8.66
C LYS A 153 -8.91 17.31 8.30
N SER A 154 -8.15 16.23 8.06
CA SER A 154 -6.76 16.25 7.63
C SER A 154 -6.60 16.50 6.13
N GLU A 155 -7.60 16.17 5.30
CA GLU A 155 -7.58 16.52 3.87
C GLU A 155 -7.82 18.01 3.64
N ALA A 156 -8.57 18.68 4.53
CA ALA A 156 -8.80 20.12 4.46
C ALA A 156 -7.56 20.98 4.80
N VAL A 157 -6.45 20.37 5.23
CA VAL A 157 -5.16 21.03 5.51
C VAL A 157 -4.06 20.57 4.55
N ALA A 158 -4.36 19.70 3.58
CA ALA A 158 -3.45 19.53 2.46
C ALA A 158 -3.37 20.89 1.74
N PRO A 159 -2.17 21.48 1.55
CA PRO A 159 -2.06 22.72 0.79
C PRO A 159 -2.66 22.43 -0.59
N THR A 160 -3.72 23.16 -0.93
CA THR A 160 -4.27 23.18 -2.28
C THR A 160 -3.09 23.32 -3.25
N PRO A 161 -2.89 22.40 -4.20
CA PRO A 161 -1.90 22.60 -5.23
C PRO A 161 -2.32 23.82 -6.05
N LYS A 162 -1.76 25.00 -5.72
CA LYS A 162 -1.73 26.11 -6.65
C LYS A 162 -0.78 25.70 -7.77
N SER A 163 -1.33 25.15 -8.84
CA SER A 163 -0.98 25.50 -10.23
C SER A 163 -1.48 24.43 -11.20
N ASP A 164 -2.06 24.90 -12.28
CA ASP A 164 -2.49 24.18 -13.48
C ASP A 164 -1.50 23.08 -13.93
N PRO A 165 -1.98 21.98 -14.53
CA PRO A 165 -1.10 20.93 -15.05
C PRO A 165 -0.26 21.48 -16.21
N LYS A 166 1.02 21.75 -15.95
CA LYS A 166 2.01 22.01 -17.01
C LYS A 166 2.47 20.69 -17.62
N PRO A 167 2.67 20.62 -18.95
CA PRO A 167 3.06 19.39 -19.64
C PRO A 167 4.40 18.87 -19.11
N VAL A 168 4.49 17.56 -18.92
CA VAL A 168 5.73 16.86 -18.59
C VAL A 168 6.69 17.00 -19.77
N VAL A 169 7.63 17.93 -19.67
CA VAL A 169 8.82 17.97 -20.54
C VAL A 169 9.85 17.01 -19.96
N GLN A 170 10.22 16.01 -20.76
CA GLN A 170 11.27 15.04 -20.46
C GLN A 170 12.56 15.75 -20.06
N ALA A 171 13.17 15.31 -18.95
CA ALA A 171 14.41 15.86 -18.44
C ALA A 171 15.56 15.58 -19.41
N GLN A 172 16.06 16.62 -20.06
CA GLN A 172 17.40 16.63 -20.63
C GLN A 172 18.39 17.09 -19.55
N THR A 173 19.43 16.28 -19.36
CA THR A 173 20.54 16.51 -18.43
C THR A 173 21.29 17.79 -18.80
N SER A 174 21.09 18.86 -18.03
CA SER A 174 21.98 20.02 -18.01
C SER A 174 22.80 19.95 -16.72
N ALA A 175 24.13 19.94 -16.86
CA ALA A 175 25.05 19.94 -15.73
C ALA A 175 24.88 21.25 -14.93
N ASP A 176 24.61 21.13 -13.63
CA ASP A 176 24.47 22.27 -12.72
C ASP A 176 25.83 22.99 -12.59
N LYS A 177 25.83 24.34 -12.63
CA LYS A 177 27.06 25.15 -12.53
C LYS A 177 27.47 25.33 -11.06
N PRO A 178 28.78 25.35 -10.75
CA PRO A 178 29.26 25.68 -9.40
C PRO A 178 28.79 27.09 -8.97
N ALA A 179 28.30 27.20 -7.75
CA ALA A 179 28.05 28.45 -7.03
C ALA A 179 29.06 28.57 -5.86
N LYS A 180 28.87 29.55 -4.98
CA LYS A 180 29.75 29.86 -3.83
C LYS A 180 30.04 28.63 -2.95
N SER A 181 31.10 28.73 -2.15
CA SER A 181 31.38 27.84 -1.03
C SER A 181 31.56 28.65 0.25
N ASP A 182 31.14 28.08 1.39
CA ASP A 182 31.35 28.65 2.73
C ASP A 182 32.43 27.90 3.54
N GLY A 183 33.23 27.07 2.87
CA GLY A 183 34.25 26.23 3.50
C GLY A 183 33.75 24.91 4.06
N GLN A 184 32.44 24.73 4.23
CA GLN A 184 31.83 23.46 4.64
C GLN A 184 31.08 22.78 3.49
N HIS A 185 30.44 23.56 2.62
CA HIS A 185 29.65 23.07 1.51
C HIS A 185 30.01 23.79 0.21
N THR A 186 29.95 23.05 -0.90
CA THR A 186 29.97 23.62 -2.25
C THR A 186 28.54 23.72 -2.73
N TYR A 187 28.08 24.93 -3.02
CA TYR A 187 26.72 25.16 -3.51
C TYR A 187 26.70 25.05 -5.04
N LEU A 188 25.61 24.52 -5.57
CA LEU A 188 25.35 24.35 -7.00
C LEU A 188 24.08 25.09 -7.38
N LYS A 189 24.10 25.78 -8.52
CA LYS A 189 22.91 26.46 -9.05
C LYS A 189 22.10 25.50 -9.89
N GLY A 190 20.88 25.21 -9.44
CA GLY A 190 19.95 24.36 -10.15
C GLY A 190 19.35 25.05 -11.37
N SER A 191 18.89 24.25 -12.33
CA SER A 191 18.23 24.71 -13.57
C SER A 191 17.01 25.62 -13.38
N ARG A 192 16.42 25.66 -12.18
CA ARG A 192 15.29 26.53 -11.82
C ARG A 192 15.69 27.78 -11.00
N GLY A 193 16.99 28.08 -10.92
CA GLY A 193 17.52 29.32 -10.34
C GLY A 193 17.77 29.31 -8.82
N GLY A 194 17.34 28.26 -8.11
CA GLY A 194 17.68 28.05 -6.70
C GLY A 194 19.03 27.34 -6.52
N CYS A 195 19.60 27.41 -5.32
CA CYS A 195 20.88 26.77 -5.01
C CYS A 195 20.74 25.71 -3.95
N TYR A 196 21.62 24.72 -4.04
CA TYR A 196 21.60 23.57 -3.15
C TYR A 196 23.03 23.02 -2.98
N TYR A 197 23.27 22.25 -1.93
CA TYR A 197 24.45 21.38 -1.84
C TYR A 197 24.01 19.92 -1.80
N LEU A 198 24.94 19.01 -2.07
CA LEU A 198 24.70 17.57 -1.91
C LEU A 198 25.14 17.14 -0.50
N ASN A 199 24.24 16.50 0.24
CA ASN A 199 24.58 15.88 1.52
C ASN A 199 25.39 14.58 1.31
N ALA A 200 25.84 13.95 2.39
CA ALA A 200 26.66 12.73 2.35
C ALA A 200 25.99 11.54 1.65
N THR A 201 24.66 11.52 1.52
CA THR A 201 23.91 10.47 0.82
C THR A 201 23.55 10.85 -0.63
N GLY A 202 24.05 11.99 -1.13
CA GLY A 202 23.81 12.48 -2.49
C GLY A 202 22.46 13.18 -2.68
N GLY A 203 21.73 13.47 -1.59
CA GLY A 203 20.49 14.23 -1.63
C GLY A 203 20.73 15.74 -1.76
N LYS A 204 19.90 16.42 -2.57
CA LYS A 204 19.96 17.88 -2.72
C LYS A 204 19.33 18.58 -1.51
N VAL A 205 20.09 19.45 -0.86
CA VAL A 205 19.61 20.32 0.24
C VAL A 205 19.61 21.76 -0.27
N TYR A 206 18.42 22.31 -0.49
CA TYR A 206 18.25 23.66 -1.01
C TYR A 206 18.52 24.71 0.08
N VAL A 207 19.11 25.84 -0.34
CA VAL A 207 19.55 26.92 0.55
C VAL A 207 19.05 28.27 0.05
N ASP A 208 19.15 29.29 0.90
CA ASP A 208 18.75 30.65 0.58
C ASP A 208 19.44 31.19 -0.68
N HIS A 209 18.73 32.06 -1.40
CA HIS A 209 19.21 32.64 -2.65
C HIS A 209 20.54 33.42 -2.51
N LYS A 210 20.89 33.88 -1.31
CA LYS A 210 22.18 34.55 -1.06
C LYS A 210 23.40 33.67 -1.39
N TYR A 211 23.22 32.35 -1.39
CA TYR A 211 24.26 31.38 -1.75
C TYR A 211 24.32 31.10 -3.26
N CYS A 212 23.48 31.76 -4.08
CA CYS A 212 23.44 31.63 -5.54
C CYS A 212 24.27 32.64 -6.33
N GLN A 213 24.91 33.59 -5.64
CA GLN A 213 25.67 34.69 -6.25
C GLN A 213 27.16 34.46 -6.14
#